data_AF-A0A2S8IMQ0-F1
#
_entry.id   AF-A0A2S8IMQ0-F1
#
_cell.length_a   1.000
_cell.length_b   1.000
_cell.length_c   1.000
_cell.angle_alpha   90.00
_cell.angle_beta   90.00
_cell.angle_gamma   90.00
#
_symmetry.space_group_name_H-M   'P 1'
#
loop_
_entity.id
_entity.type
_entity.pdbx_description
1 polymer ?
#
loop_
_entity_poly.entity_id
_entity_poly.type
_entity_poly.pdbx_seq_one_letter_code
_entity_poly.pdbx_strand_id
1 'polypeptide(L)' 'MGHDPHPGFRELADAFARLDATGLLLDDSRRAAHYFALLVGAEISERTFHGAVPLGEDEVSAIVTDGVAAFLDGYRARGK' A
#
# COMPACT_ATOMS: atom_id res chain seq x y z
N MET A 1 -16.26 -14.03 -12.01
CA MET A 1 -16.61 -13.17 -10.86
C MET A 1 -15.64 -12.01 -10.85
N GLY A 2 -16.09 -10.80 -11.18
CA GLY A 2 -15.25 -9.61 -11.08
C GLY A 2 -15.00 -9.33 -9.61
N HIS A 3 -13.72 -9.33 -9.22
CA HIS A 3 -13.35 -8.90 -7.88
C HIS A 3 -13.51 -7.38 -7.85
N ASP A 4 -14.65 -6.91 -7.36
CA ASP A 4 -14.82 -5.49 -7.08
C ASP A 4 -13.64 -5.06 -6.17
N PRO A 5 -12.94 -3.96 -6.48
CA PRO A 5 -11.84 -3.51 -5.64
C PRO A 5 -12.40 -3.24 -4.24
N HIS A 6 -11.79 -3.83 -3.22
CA HIS A 6 -12.17 -3.60 -1.84
C HIS A 6 -12.23 -2.08 -1.56
N PRO A 7 -13.19 -1.59 -0.77
CA PRO A 7 -13.39 -0.16 -0.55
C PRO A 7 -12.11 0.56 -0.10
N GLY A 8 -11.26 -0.11 0.69
CA GLY A 8 -9.94 0.43 1.09
C GLY A 8 -8.99 0.70 -0.09
N PHE A 9 -9.06 -0.09 -1.17
CA PHE A 9 -8.23 0.09 -2.36
C PHE A 9 -8.64 1.33 -3.17
N ARG A 10 -9.94 1.66 -3.16
CA ARG A 10 -10.48 2.84 -3.85
C ARG A 10 -10.14 4.14 -3.12
N GLU A 11 -10.31 4.17 -1.80
CA GLU A 11 -9.92 5.32 -0.97
C GLU A 11 -8.40 5.58 -1.06
N LEU A 12 -7.62 4.49 -1.09
CA LEU A 12 -6.18 4.56 -1.30
C LEU A 12 -5.85 5.14 -2.68
N ALA A 13 -6.43 4.62 -3.76
CA ALA A 13 -6.21 5.13 -5.11
C ALA A 13 -6.56 6.63 -5.24
N ASP A 14 -7.60 7.09 -4.55
CA ASP A 14 -7.99 8.51 -4.49
C ASP A 14 -6.93 9.37 -3.76
N ALA A 15 -6.39 8.86 -2.64
CA ALA A 15 -5.30 9.51 -1.93
C ALA A 15 -4.02 9.60 -2.77
N PHE A 16 -3.69 8.53 -3.52
CA PHE A 16 -2.58 8.52 -4.47
C PHE A 16 -2.79 9.50 -5.62
N ALA A 17 -4.00 9.60 -6.19
CA ALA A 17 -4.31 10.59 -7.22
C ALA A 17 -4.18 12.04 -6.73
N ARG A 18 -4.49 12.32 -5.46
CA ARG A 18 -4.28 13.66 -4.86
C ARG A 18 -2.81 13.99 -4.66
N LEU A 19 -1.98 12.98 -4.36
CA LEU A 19 -0.52 13.12 -4.22
C LEU A 19 0.19 13.22 -5.59
N ASP A 20 -0.38 12.65 -6.64
CA ASP A 20 0.07 12.83 -8.03
C ASP A 20 -0.22 14.25 -8.53
N ALA A 21 -1.40 14.80 -8.20
CA ALA A 21 -1.75 16.19 -8.50
C ALA A 21 -0.81 17.23 -7.84
N THR A 22 -0.06 16.85 -6.80
CA THR A 22 0.97 17.71 -6.19
C THR A 22 2.38 17.47 -6.76
N GLY A 23 2.51 16.64 -7.80
CA GLY A 23 3.77 16.30 -8.45
C GLY A 23 4.63 15.32 -7.65
N LEU A 24 4.05 14.65 -6.64
CA LEU A 24 4.77 13.79 -5.70
C LEU A 24 4.76 12.31 -6.10
N LEU A 25 3.98 11.93 -7.11
CA LEU A 25 3.91 10.56 -7.60
C LEU A 25 4.02 10.52 -9.13
N LEU A 26 4.85 9.57 -9.56
CA LEU A 26 5.26 9.27 -10.93
C LEU A 26 4.09 8.98 -11.89
N ASP A 27 4.35 9.10 -13.20
CA ASP A 27 3.53 8.83 -14.40
C ASP A 27 2.39 7.78 -14.37
N ASP A 28 2.33 6.86 -13.40
CA ASP A 28 1.30 5.82 -13.31
C ASP A 28 0.82 5.61 -11.85
N SER A 29 0.05 6.59 -11.35
CA SER A 29 -0.61 6.61 -10.04
C SER A 29 -1.30 5.30 -9.64
N ARG A 30 -1.98 4.64 -10.59
CA ARG A 30 -2.70 3.40 -10.32
C ARG A 30 -1.73 2.25 -10.01
N ARG A 31 -0.61 2.20 -10.72
CA ARG A 31 0.44 1.22 -10.47
C ARG A 31 1.13 1.46 -9.13
N ALA A 32 1.30 2.73 -8.73
CA ALA A 32 1.82 3.10 -7.43
C ALA A 32 0.94 2.64 -6.27
N ALA A 33 -0.37 2.89 -6.33
CA ALA A 33 -1.32 2.42 -5.32
C ALA A 33 -1.32 0.88 -5.19
N HIS A 34 -1.17 0.16 -6.30
CA HIS A 34 -1.06 -1.31 -6.28
C HIS A 34 0.19 -1.80 -5.55
N TYR A 35 1.36 -1.22 -5.83
CA TYR A 35 2.60 -1.60 -5.13
C TYR A 35 2.57 -1.23 -3.65
N PHE A 36 1.98 -0.10 -3.30
CA PHE A 36 1.77 0.27 -1.90
C PHE A 36 0.94 -0.78 -1.15
N ALA A 37 -0.21 -1.19 -1.71
CA ALA A 37 -1.09 -2.17 -1.09
C ALA A 37 -0.38 -3.53 -0.88
N LEU A 38 0.47 -3.94 -1.82
CA LEU A 38 1.29 -5.14 -1.67
C LEU A 38 2.31 -5.00 -0.54
N LEU A 39 3.06 -3.90 -0.49
CA LEU A 39 4.10 -3.68 0.53
C LEU A 39 3.53 -3.59 1.95
N VAL A 40 2.35 -2.99 2.10
CA VAL A 40 1.74 -2.80 3.43
C VAL A 40 0.89 -4.00 3.87
N GLY A 41 0.29 -4.73 2.92
CA GLY A 41 -0.74 -5.73 3.23
C GLY A 41 -0.35 -7.19 3.00
N ALA A 42 0.65 -7.48 2.17
CA ALA A 42 0.97 -8.86 1.80
C ALA A 42 1.48 -9.66 3.01
N GLU A 43 2.45 -9.10 3.76
CA GLU A 43 3.02 -9.77 4.91
C GLU A 43 1.98 -10.00 6.03
N ILE A 44 1.09 -9.03 6.27
CA ILE A 44 -0.03 -9.20 7.22
C ILE A 44 -0.94 -10.34 6.74
N SER A 45 -1.28 -10.37 5.45
CA SER A 45 -2.11 -11.43 4.87
C SER A 45 -1.45 -12.81 5.01
N GLU A 46 -0.14 -12.92 4.80
CA GLU A 46 0.60 -14.17 4.94
C GLU A 46 0.67 -14.62 6.40
N ARG A 47 1.06 -13.73 7.31
CA ARG A 47 1.19 -14.04 8.75
C ARG A 47 -0.15 -14.37 9.41
N THR A 48 -1.22 -13.74 8.96
CA THR A 48 -2.57 -14.01 9.44
C THR A 48 -3.21 -15.24 8.77
N PHE A 49 -2.52 -15.94 7.86
CA PHE A 49 -3.13 -16.98 7.03
C PHE A 49 -4.43 -16.49 6.38
N HIS A 50 -4.38 -15.31 5.78
CA HIS A 50 -5.51 -14.60 5.19
C HIS A 50 -6.66 -14.34 6.19
N GLY A 51 -6.31 -14.03 7.44
CA GLY A 51 -7.25 -13.73 8.53
C GLY A 51 -7.68 -14.94 9.38
N ALA A 52 -7.12 -16.13 9.14
CA ALA A 52 -7.40 -17.31 9.95
C ALA A 52 -6.72 -17.28 11.34
N VAL A 53 -5.64 -16.51 11.51
CA VAL A 53 -5.02 -16.27 12.83
C VAL A 53 -4.90 -14.77 13.11
N PRO A 54 -5.14 -14.34 14.37
CA PRO A 54 -4.96 -12.96 14.76
C PRO A 54 -3.48 -12.59 14.80
N LEU A 55 -3.18 -11.32 14.50
CA LEU A 55 -1.86 -10.72 14.64
C LEU A 55 -1.98 -9.54 15.60
N GLY A 56 -0.97 -9.32 16.45
CA GLY A 56 -1.00 -8.23 17.42
C GLY A 56 -1.01 -6.85 16.75
N GLU A 57 -1.66 -5.86 17.38
CA GLU A 57 -1.73 -4.50 16.84
C GLU A 57 -0.33 -3.86 16.68
N ASP A 58 0.59 -4.10 17.62
CA ASP A 58 1.99 -3.67 17.53
C ASP A 58 2.72 -4.32 16.34
N GLU A 59 2.46 -5.60 16.06
CA GLU A 59 3.05 -6.31 14.92
C GLU A 59 2.51 -5.78 13.60
N VAL A 60 1.19 -5.57 13.52
CA VAL A 60 0.55 -4.93 12.36
C VAL A 60 1.15 -3.55 12.12
N SER A 61 1.29 -2.74 13.17
CA SER A 61 1.86 -1.38 13.10
C SER A 61 3.30 -1.37 12.59
N ALA A 62 4.14 -2.30 13.08
CA ALA A 62 5.52 -2.44 12.62
C ALA A 62 5.58 -2.80 11.12
N ILE A 63 4.81 -3.81 10.69
CA ILE A 63 4.76 -4.24 9.29
C ILE A 63 4.28 -3.12 8.37
N VAL A 64 3.22 -2.41 8.76
CA VAL A 64 2.73 -1.26 7.98
C VAL A 64 3.79 -0.16 7.89
N THR A 65 4.48 0.14 8.98
CA THR A 65 5.51 1.19 9.03
C THR A 65 6.68 0.86 8.09
N ASP A 66 7.18 -0.37 8.12
CA ASP A 66 8.25 -0.84 7.22
C ASP A 66 7.80 -0.82 5.75
N GLY A 67 6.58 -1.27 5.45
CA GLY A 67 6.02 -1.25 4.09
C GLY A 67 5.89 0.17 3.53
N VAL A 68 5.47 1.13 4.35
CA VAL A 68 5.41 2.56 3.98
C VAL A 68 6.81 3.12 3.74
N ALA A 69 7.77 2.82 4.62
CA ALA A 69 9.15 3.31 4.48
C ALA A 69 9.80 2.81 3.17
N ALA A 70 9.64 1.51 2.87
CA ALA A 70 10.14 0.91 1.63
C ALA A 70 9.51 1.53 0.38
N PHE A 71 8.20 1.81 0.42
CA PHE A 71 7.50 2.47 -0.68
C PHE A 71 8.06 3.88 -0.92
N LEU A 72 8.20 4.69 0.14
CA LEU A 72 8.68 6.06 0.03
C LEU A 72 10.14 6.13 -0.48
N ASP A 73 11.01 5.23 -0.03
CA ASP A 73 12.40 5.17 -0.50
C ASP A 73 12.48 4.86 -2.01
N GLY A 74 11.75 3.85 -2.46
CA GLY A 74 11.72 3.45 -3.87
C GLY A 74 11.15 4.53 -4.81
N TYR A 75 10.15 5.28 -4.35
CA TYR A 75 9.55 6.36 -5.15
C TYR A 75 10.35 7.66 -5.10
N ARG A 76 11.02 7.95 -3.98
CA ARG A 76 11.95 9.08 -3.88
C ARG A 76 13.17 8.91 -4.79
N ALA A 77 13.68 7.69 -4.95
CA ALA A 77 14.83 7.40 -5.81
C ALA A 77 14.53 7.57 -7.32
N ARG A 78 13.26 7.48 -7.74
CA ARG A 78 12.82 7.62 -9.13
C ARG A 78 12.47 9.04 -9.57
N GLY A 79 12.28 9.96 -8.62
CA GLY A 79 11.99 11.37 -8.88
C GLY A 79 13.23 12.27 -9.00
N LYS A 80 14.43 11.71 -9.16
CA LYS A 80 15.71 12.41 -9.28
C LYS A 80 16.31 12.19 -10.66
#